data_AF-D7T6Z4-F1
#
_entry.id   AF-D7T6Z4-F1
#
_cell.length_a   1.000
_cell.length_b   1.000
_cell.length_c   1.000
_cell.angle_alpha   90.00
_cell.angle_beta   90.00
_cell.angle_gamma   90.00
#
_symmetry.space_group_name_H-M   'P 1'
#
loop_
_entity.id
_entity.type
_entity.pdbx_description
1 polymer ?
#
loop_
_entity_poly.entity_id
_entity_poly.type
_entity_poly.pdbx_seq_one_letter_code
_entity_poly.pdbx_strand_id
1 'polypeptide(L)'
;MESTNRNGVVASTQGGRLQDGISRHLSQWNGLQMAVQNQWGGRDSHQKSLQLAADIFSWFSESKAPLCVEDLENLLHESMLLSFNTEIEDGSIEQVAEELMIMHEDCQQGNH
;
A
#
# COMPACT_ATOMS: atom_id res chain seq x y z
N MET A 1 15.42 8.00 -40.65
CA MET A 1 14.95 6.64 -40.35
C MET A 1 16.05 5.98 -39.56
N GLU A 2 15.90 5.91 -38.25
CA GLU A 2 16.77 5.05 -37.44
C GLU A 2 15.90 4.45 -36.34
N SER A 3 15.35 3.30 -36.68
CA SER A 3 14.68 2.40 -35.77
C SER A 3 15.75 1.77 -34.89
N THR A 4 15.70 1.96 -33.57
CA THR A 4 16.26 0.99 -32.62
C THR A 4 15.46 1.05 -31.32
N ASN A 5 14.49 0.14 -31.31
CA ASN A 5 13.90 -0.55 -30.17
C ASN A 5 14.81 -0.56 -28.92
N ARG A 6 14.37 0.10 -27.84
CA ARG A 6 14.88 -0.11 -26.46
C ARG A 6 13.89 -0.98 -25.67
N ASN A 7 13.87 -2.26 -25.98
CA ASN A 7 14.12 -3.35 -25.05
C ASN A 7 13.80 -3.10 -23.54
N GLY A 8 12.61 -3.50 -23.09
CA GLY A 8 12.46 -4.78 -22.37
C GLY A 8 12.91 -4.93 -20.90
N VAL A 9 13.29 -3.88 -20.17
CA VAL A 9 13.76 -4.03 -18.76
C VAL A 9 13.01 -3.22 -17.70
N VAL A 10 11.97 -2.47 -18.05
CA VAL A 10 11.30 -1.55 -17.09
C VAL A 10 10.24 -2.20 -16.20
N ALA A 11 9.76 -3.40 -16.53
CA ALA A 11 8.63 -4.03 -15.83
C ALA A 11 9.00 -4.61 -14.44
N SER A 12 10.26 -4.97 -14.20
CA SER A 12 10.70 -5.58 -12.92
C SER A 12 10.99 -4.56 -11.81
N THR A 13 11.14 -3.27 -12.15
CA THR A 13 11.50 -2.21 -11.18
C THR A 13 10.28 -1.47 -10.65
N GLN A 14 9.14 -1.49 -11.36
CA GLN A 14 7.92 -0.79 -10.94
C GLN A 14 7.27 -1.46 -9.73
N GLY A 15 7.19 -2.79 -9.71
CA GLY A 15 6.64 -3.54 -8.57
C GLY A 15 7.44 -3.30 -7.28
N GLY A 16 8.78 -3.31 -7.36
CA GLY A 16 9.63 -3.03 -6.20
C GLY A 16 9.50 -1.61 -5.66
N ARG A 17 9.37 -0.61 -6.54
CA ARG A 17 9.18 0.80 -6.15
C ARG A 17 7.82 1.03 -5.49
N LEU A 18 6.76 0.41 -6.01
CA LEU A 18 5.43 0.49 -5.44
C LEU A 18 5.40 -0.16 -4.04
N GLN A 19 5.95 -1.37 -3.91
CA GLN A 19 5.99 -2.06 -2.62
C GLN A 19 6.79 -1.29 -1.56
N ASP A 20 7.95 -0.72 -1.94
CA ASP A 20 8.75 0.14 -1.05
C ASP A 20 7.97 1.40 -0.65
N GLY A 21 7.28 2.03 -1.61
CA GLY A 21 6.42 3.17 -1.39
C GLY A 21 5.26 2.87 -0.42
N ILE A 22 4.56 1.75 -0.61
CA ILE A 22 3.48 1.29 0.28
C ILE A 22 4.03 1.08 1.69
N SER A 23 5.13 0.34 1.82
CA SER A 23 5.74 0.05 3.12
C SER A 23 6.17 1.33 3.84
N ARG A 24 6.74 2.31 3.11
CA ARG A 24 7.09 3.62 3.64
C ARG A 24 5.85 4.39 4.09
N HIS A 25 4.80 4.45 3.28
CA HIS A 25 3.56 5.16 3.62
C HIS A 25 2.91 4.59 4.89
N LEU A 26 2.79 3.26 4.95
CA LEU A 26 2.30 2.57 6.14
C LEU A 26 3.19 2.83 7.38
N SER A 27 4.50 2.91 7.19
CA SER A 27 5.42 3.25 8.29
C SER A 27 5.26 4.69 8.79
N GLN A 28 4.79 5.60 7.95
CA GLN A 28 4.48 6.98 8.34
C GLN A 28 3.06 7.15 8.90
N TRP A 29 2.19 6.16 8.71
CA TRP A 29 0.82 6.21 9.23
C TRP A 29 0.81 6.07 10.76
N ASN A 30 0.48 7.16 11.43
CA ASN A 30 0.59 7.28 12.88
C ASN A 30 -0.30 6.25 13.62
N GLY A 31 -1.49 5.97 13.08
CA GLY A 31 -2.40 4.97 13.65
C GLY A 31 -1.81 3.56 13.63
N LEU A 32 -1.21 3.15 12.51
CA LEU A 32 -0.52 1.86 12.41
C LEU A 32 0.72 1.81 13.31
N GLN A 33 1.52 2.88 13.35
CA GLN A 33 2.69 2.96 14.22
C GLN A 33 2.31 2.84 15.70
N MET A 34 1.22 3.48 16.12
CA MET A 34 0.67 3.32 17.46
C MET A 34 0.21 1.88 17.71
N ALA A 35 -0.51 1.28 16.78
CA ALA A 35 -0.96 -0.11 16.91
C ALA A 35 0.19 -1.10 17.05
N VAL A 36 1.28 -0.90 16.29
CA VAL A 36 2.50 -1.72 16.36
C VAL A 36 3.24 -1.49 17.68
N GLN A 37 3.47 -0.22 18.07
CA GLN A 37 4.19 0.12 19.30
C GLN A 37 3.46 -0.35 20.56
N ASN A 38 2.14 -0.21 20.59
CA ASN A 38 1.32 -0.65 21.71
C ASN A 38 0.95 -2.14 21.63
N GLN A 39 1.45 -2.87 20.64
CA GLN A 39 1.20 -4.29 20.43
C GLN A 39 -0.29 -4.65 20.41
N TRP A 40 -1.13 -3.79 19.83
CA TRP A 40 -2.58 -3.99 19.79
C TRP A 40 -2.97 -5.27 19.02
N GLY A 41 -2.15 -5.67 18.04
CA GLY A 41 -2.26 -6.96 17.33
C GLY A 41 -1.46 -8.11 17.94
N GLY A 42 -0.95 -7.97 19.16
CA GLY A 42 -0.10 -8.96 19.84
C GLY A 42 1.40 -8.83 19.51
N ARG A 43 2.19 -9.85 19.87
CA ARG A 43 3.65 -9.86 19.66
C ARG A 43 4.03 -9.78 18.19
N ASP A 44 3.15 -10.25 17.31
CA ASP A 44 3.33 -10.29 15.86
C ASP A 44 2.81 -9.02 15.16
N SER A 45 2.47 -7.95 15.90
CA SER A 45 1.97 -6.69 15.32
C SER A 45 2.89 -6.12 14.23
N HIS A 46 4.21 -6.22 14.43
CA HIS A 46 5.18 -5.79 13.41
C HIS A 46 5.09 -6.64 12.14
N GLN A 47 4.95 -7.96 12.28
CA GLN A 47 4.79 -8.86 11.12
C GLN A 47 3.47 -8.61 10.40
N LYS A 48 2.39 -8.32 11.14
CA LYS A 48 1.09 -7.92 10.56
C LYS A 48 1.18 -6.63 9.76
N SER A 49 1.99 -5.66 10.20
CA SER A 49 2.23 -4.42 9.44
C SER A 49 2.92 -4.69 8.11
N LEU A 50 3.93 -5.57 8.10
CA LEU A 50 4.59 -6.00 6.87
C LEU A 50 3.64 -6.79 5.96
N GLN A 51 2.80 -7.65 6.56
CA GLN A 51 1.79 -8.42 5.83
C GLN A 51 0.77 -7.50 5.17
N LEU A 52 0.30 -6.45 5.85
CA LEU A 52 -0.59 -5.44 5.30
C LEU A 52 0.02 -4.75 4.07
N ALA A 53 1.30 -4.41 4.11
CA ALA A 53 1.99 -3.82 2.96
C ALA A 53 2.01 -4.78 1.74
N ALA A 54 2.26 -6.06 2.00
CA ALA A 54 2.25 -7.09 0.96
C ALA A 54 0.83 -7.34 0.41
N ASP A 55 -0.19 -7.33 1.27
CA ASP A 55 -1.60 -7.50 0.88
C ASP A 55 -2.07 -6.38 -0.04
N ILE A 56 -1.78 -5.13 0.32
CA ILE A 56 -2.08 -3.95 -0.51
C ILE A 56 -1.34 -4.05 -1.85
N PHE A 57 -0.07 -4.45 -1.84
CA PHE A 57 0.69 -4.63 -3.07
C PHE A 57 0.10 -5.73 -3.97
N SER A 58 -0.28 -6.88 -3.38
CA SER A 58 -0.96 -7.96 -4.11
C SER A 58 -2.29 -7.47 -4.67
N TRP A 59 -3.06 -6.73 -3.88
CA TRP A 59 -4.33 -6.14 -4.30
C TRP A 59 -4.17 -5.20 -5.50
N PHE A 60 -3.15 -4.34 -5.49
CA PHE A 60 -2.79 -3.50 -6.65
C PHE A 60 -2.42 -4.34 -7.88
N SER A 61 -1.67 -5.43 -7.69
CA SER A 61 -1.20 -6.27 -8.80
C SER A 61 -2.25 -7.24 -9.35
N GLU A 62 -3.16 -7.73 -8.52
CA GLU A 62 -4.21 -8.69 -8.88
C GLU A 62 -5.47 -8.02 -9.39
N SER A 63 -5.70 -6.76 -9.01
CA SER A 63 -6.85 -6.01 -9.48
C SER A 63 -6.75 -5.70 -10.97
N LYS A 64 -7.59 -6.40 -11.74
CA LYS A 64 -7.82 -6.18 -13.17
C LYS A 64 -8.92 -5.16 -13.45
N ALA A 65 -9.64 -4.73 -12.41
CA ALA A 65 -10.71 -3.75 -12.46
C ALA A 65 -10.18 -2.35 -12.12
N PRO A 66 -10.93 -1.28 -12.44
CA PRO A 66 -10.59 0.05 -11.95
C PRO A 66 -10.54 0.02 -10.43
N LEU A 67 -9.36 0.32 -9.89
CA LEU A 67 -9.14 0.40 -8.47
C LEU A 67 -9.86 1.64 -7.93
N CYS A 68 -10.65 1.46 -6.88
CA CYS A 68 -11.30 2.57 -6.18
C CYS A 68 -10.64 2.76 -4.82
N VAL A 69 -10.54 4.02 -4.39
CA VAL A 69 -10.01 4.36 -3.07
C VAL A 69 -10.85 3.72 -1.96
N GLU A 70 -12.19 3.66 -2.14
CA GLU A 70 -13.13 3.05 -1.20
C GLU A 70 -12.81 1.57 -0.89
N ASP A 71 -12.34 0.80 -1.89
CA ASP A 71 -11.94 -0.60 -1.67
C ASP A 71 -10.65 -0.70 -0.85
N LEU A 72 -9.69 0.21 -1.10
CA LEU A 72 -8.44 0.27 -0.35
C LEU A 72 -8.66 0.75 1.09
N GLU A 73 -9.55 1.71 1.29
CA GLU A 73 -9.99 2.16 2.61
C GLU A 73 -10.60 1.02 3.40
N ASN A 74 -11.52 0.26 2.80
CA ASN A 74 -12.10 -0.92 3.44
C ASN A 74 -11.02 -1.95 3.80
N LEU A 75 -10.07 -2.23 2.90
CA LEU A 75 -8.95 -3.15 3.18
C LEU A 75 -8.09 -2.68 4.37
N LEU A 76 -7.77 -1.39 4.42
CA LEU A 76 -7.01 -0.79 5.53
C LEU A 76 -7.80 -0.86 6.84
N HIS A 77 -9.09 -0.54 6.80
CA HIS A 77 -9.99 -0.57 7.95
C HIS A 77 -10.13 -2.00 8.50
N GLU A 78 -10.44 -2.97 7.65
CA GLU A 78 -10.54 -4.38 8.04
C GLU A 78 -9.21 -4.89 8.59
N SER A 79 -8.07 -4.50 8.01
CA SER A 79 -6.77 -4.89 8.55
C SER A 79 -6.52 -4.32 9.94
N MET A 80 -6.84 -3.05 10.18
CA MET A 80 -6.74 -2.46 11.52
C MET A 80 -7.63 -3.19 12.53
N LEU A 81 -8.87 -3.47 12.15
CA LEU A 81 -9.84 -4.11 13.03
C LEU A 81 -9.47 -5.57 13.32
N LEU A 82 -9.16 -6.36 12.29
CA LEU A 82 -8.90 -7.79 12.39
C LEU A 82 -7.47 -8.12 12.83
N SER A 83 -6.48 -7.39 12.31
CA SER A 83 -5.07 -7.67 12.62
C SER A 83 -4.62 -6.98 13.88
N PHE A 84 -5.01 -5.73 14.08
CA PHE A 84 -4.54 -4.88 15.17
C PHE A 84 -5.57 -4.67 16.27
N ASN A 85 -6.78 -5.24 16.15
CA ASN A 85 -7.87 -5.06 17.11
C ASN A 85 -8.11 -3.57 17.42
N THR A 86 -8.02 -2.74 16.39
CA THR A 86 -8.15 -1.28 16.51
C THR A 86 -9.02 -0.72 15.41
N GLU A 87 -9.84 0.25 15.77
CA GLU A 87 -10.67 1.00 14.84
C GLU A 87 -10.08 2.41 14.75
N ILE A 88 -9.78 2.87 13.54
CA ILE A 88 -9.22 4.20 13.29
C ILE A 88 -10.29 5.02 12.59
N GLU A 89 -10.93 5.91 13.34
CA GLU A 89 -11.99 6.82 12.86
C GLU A 89 -11.51 8.27 12.72
N ASP A 90 -10.20 8.48 12.66
CA ASP A 90 -9.57 9.81 12.60
C ASP A 90 -9.58 10.42 11.18
N GLY A 91 -10.18 9.73 10.19
CA GLY A 91 -10.06 10.07 8.76
C GLY A 91 -8.66 9.85 8.16
N SER A 92 -7.74 9.31 8.97
CA SER A 92 -6.39 8.96 8.52
C SER A 92 -6.39 7.78 7.52
N ILE A 93 -7.39 6.89 7.58
CA ILE A 93 -7.51 5.76 6.64
C ILE A 93 -7.75 6.27 5.21
N GLU A 94 -8.74 7.16 5.05
CA GLU A 94 -9.10 7.81 3.78
C GLU A 94 -7.87 8.46 3.14
N GLN A 95 -7.17 9.30 3.90
CA GLN A 95 -5.97 10.00 3.44
C GLN A 95 -4.86 9.04 2.99
N VAL A 96 -4.61 7.97 3.76
CA VAL A 96 -3.58 6.97 3.39
C VAL A 96 -3.99 6.22 2.12
N ALA A 97 -5.27 5.86 1.98
CA ALA A 97 -5.76 5.20 0.78
C ALA A 97 -5.61 6.08 -0.47
N GLU A 98 -5.99 7.36 -0.37
CA GLU A 98 -5.84 8.33 -1.46
C GLU A 98 -4.37 8.46 -1.91
N GLU A 99 -3.45 8.65 -0.97
CA GLU A 99 -2.02 8.80 -1.29
C GLU A 99 -1.42 7.53 -1.92
N LEU A 100 -1.83 6.35 -1.44
CA LEU A 100 -1.42 5.07 -2.01
C LEU A 100 -1.92 4.91 -3.46
N MET A 101 -3.15 5.34 -3.75
CA MET A 101 -3.73 5.33 -5.09
C MET A 101 -2.95 6.27 -6.04
N ILE A 102 -2.68 7.50 -5.61
CA ILE A 102 -1.89 8.48 -6.38
C ILE A 102 -0.50 7.94 -6.71
N MET A 103 0.17 7.34 -5.73
CA MET A 103 1.49 6.74 -5.91
C MET A 103 1.46 5.56 -6.89
N HIS A 104 0.42 4.73 -6.84
CA HIS A 104 0.23 3.66 -7.81
C HIS A 104 0.03 4.20 -9.23
N GLU A 105 -0.80 5.23 -9.41
CA GLU A 105 -1.00 5.88 -10.70
C GLU A 105 0.29 6.52 -11.24
N ASP A 106 1.08 7.20 -10.41
CA ASP A 106 2.39 7.76 -10.78
C ASP A 106 3.36 6.66 -11.23
N CYS A 107 3.38 5.54 -10.49
CA CYS A 107 4.20 4.39 -10.83
C CYS A 107 3.77 3.77 -12.17
N GLN A 108 2.46 3.70 -12.47
CA GLN A 108 1.92 3.21 -13.74
C GLN A 108 2.20 4.16 -14.91
N GLN A 109 2.11 5.48 -14.70
CA GLN A 109 2.30 6.48 -15.75
C GLN A 109 3.78 6.67 -16.15
N GLY A 110 4.73 6.16 -15.35
CA GLY A 110 6.14 6.12 -15.71
C GLY A 110 6.78 7.49 -15.91
N ASN A 111 6.24 8.52 -15.27
CA ASN A 111 6.64 9.91 -15.50
C ASN A 111 7.63 10.38 -14.43
N HIS A 112 8.92 10.39 -14.76
CA HIS A 112 9.94 11.12 -14.01
C HIS A 112 10.90 11.85 -14.96
#